data_AF-A0AAW5XG31-F1
#
_entry.id   AF-A0AAW5XG31-F1
#
_cell.length_a   1.000
_cell.length_b   1.000
_cell.length_c   1.000
_cell.angle_alpha   90.00
_cell.angle_beta   90.00
_cell.angle_gamma   90.00
#
_symmetry.space_group_name_H-M   'P 1'
#
loop_
_entity.id
_entity.type
_entity.pdbx_description
1 polymer ?
#
loop_
_entity_poly.entity_id
_entity_poly.type
_entity_poly.pdbx_seq_one_letter_code
_entity_poly.pdbx_strand_id
1 'polypeptide(L)' 'MDIDISNISFESITTYCNGYQYNKQSVVTVSYTLTKRNNILTGTLTLGFDEYKELAYNGLLAKVKEHVT' A
#
# COMPACT_ATOMS: atom_id res chain seq x y z
N MET A 1 13.44 -0.69 -13.57
CA MET A 1 12.74 -0.89 -14.85
C MET A 1 11.49 -0.05 -14.74
N ASP A 2 11.35 1.08 -15.44
CA ASP A 2 10.21 2.00 -15.24
C ASP A 2 8.89 1.29 -15.53
N ILE A 3 8.15 0.97 -14.47
CA ILE A 3 6.83 0.36 -14.62
C ILE A 3 5.87 1.51 -14.92
N ASP A 4 5.54 1.68 -16.21
CA ASP A 4 4.39 2.48 -16.63
C ASP A 4 3.11 1.81 -16.11
N ILE A 5 2.69 2.22 -14.91
CA ILE A 5 1.46 1.78 -14.26
C ILE A 5 0.35 2.72 -14.71
N SER A 6 -0.51 2.22 -15.61
CA SER A 6 -1.59 3.01 -16.20
C SER A 6 -2.69 3.34 -15.17
N ASN A 7 -2.90 2.46 -14.17
CA ASN A 7 -3.82 2.71 -13.08
C ASN A 7 -3.46 1.91 -11.82
N ILE A 8 -3.64 2.52 -10.64
CA ILE A 8 -3.53 1.87 -9.33
C ILE A 8 -4.87 2.06 -8.63
N SER A 9 -5.47 0.97 -8.18
CA SER A 9 -6.71 0.99 -7.39
C SER A 9 -6.47 0.29 -6.05
N PHE A 10 -7.00 0.87 -4.97
CA PHE A 10 -6.91 0.29 -3.63
C PHE A 10 -8.18 -0.53 -3.36
N GLU A 11 -8.01 -1.83 -3.11
CA GLU A 11 -9.12 -2.77 -2.90
C GLU A 11 -9.57 -2.76 -1.44
N SER A 12 -8.60 -2.78 -0.53
CA SER A 12 -8.86 -2.77 0.90
C SER A 12 -7.66 -2.25 1.67
N ILE A 13 -7.95 -1.63 2.82
CA ILE A 13 -6.95 -1.16 3.76
C ILE A 13 -7.28 -1.79 5.11
N THR A 14 -6.46 -2.74 5.54
CA THR A 14 -6.64 -3.43 6.81
C THR A 14 -5.63 -2.89 7.82
N THR A 15 -6.15 -2.39 8.94
CA THR A 15 -5.33 -1.89 10.04
C THR A 15 -5.24 -2.97 11.12
N TYR A 16 -4.02 -3.37 11.45
CA TYR A 16 -3.75 -4.29 12.56
C TYR A 16 -3.18 -3.50 13.73
N CYS A 17 -4.04 -3.23 14.71
CA CYS A 17 -3.65 -2.66 15.99
C CYS A 17 -3.27 -3.79 16.95
N ASN A 18 -1.97 -3.99 17.18
CA ASN A 18 -1.48 -4.93 18.19
C ASN A 18 -1.59 -4.30 19.59
N GLY A 19 -2.82 -4.06 20.05
CA GLY A 19 -3.11 -3.42 21.34
C GLY A 19 -2.65 -4.20 22.59
N TYR A 20 -1.99 -5.36 22.45
CA TYR A 20 -1.59 -6.23 23.57
C TYR A 20 -0.09 -6.55 23.64
N GLN A 21 0.73 -6.06 22.71
CA GLN A 21 2.19 -6.21 22.80
C GLN A 21 2.84 -4.84 22.70
N TYR A 22 3.33 -4.36 23.86
CA TYR A 22 3.96 -3.05 24.11
C TYR A 22 5.20 -2.72 23.26
N ASN A 23 5.48 -3.49 22.21
CA ASN A 23 6.73 -3.42 21.44
C ASN A 23 6.60 -3.82 19.97
N LYS A 24 5.37 -3.90 19.41
CA LYS A 24 5.16 -4.13 17.98
C LYS A 24 4.36 -2.97 17.40
N GLN A 25 4.94 -2.28 16.42
CA GLN A 25 4.26 -1.21 15.68
C GLN A 25 2.93 -1.72 15.12
N SER A 26 1.88 -0.93 15.26
CA SER A 26 0.64 -1.11 14.49
C SER A 26 0.98 -1.00 13.00
N VAL A 27 0.43 -1.90 12.20
CA VAL A 27 0.70 -1.97 10.76
C VAL A 27 -0.58 -1.80 9.96
N VAL A 28 -0.44 -1.27 8.75
CA VAL A 28 -1.51 -1.09 7.78
C VAL A 28 -1.15 -1.89 6.55
N THR A 29 -1.99 -2.85 6.19
CA THR A 29 -1.87 -3.60 4.95
C THR A 29 -2.81 -3.01 3.93
N VAL A 30 -2.25 -2.49 2.84
CA VAL A 30 -2.96 -1.92 1.71
C VAL A 30 -2.92 -2.92 0.57
N SER A 31 -4.06 -3.50 0.25
CA SER A 31 -4.23 -4.36 -0.92
C SER A 31 -4.52 -3.48 -2.13
N TYR A 32 -3.72 -3.63 -3.19
CA TYR A 32 -3.83 -2.81 -4.38
C TYR A 32 -3.82 -3.66 -5.65
N THR A 33 -4.46 -3.12 -6.68
CA THR A 33 -4.52 -3.66 -8.03
C THR A 33 -3.82 -2.70 -8.98
N LEU A 34 -2.88 -3.20 -9.77
CA LEU A 34 -2.20 -2.50 -10.85
C LEU A 34 -2.78 -2.96 -12.17
N THR A 35 -3.12 -2.03 -13.03
CA THR A 35 -3.53 -2.34 -14.41
C THR A 35 -2.51 -1.79 -15.40
N LYS A 36 -2.00 -2.67 -16.28
CA LYS A 36 -1.05 -2.31 -17.34
C LYS A 36 -1.36 -3.06 -18.63
N ARG A 37 -1.69 -2.34 -19.72
CA ARG A 37 -1.94 -2.90 -21.06
C ARG A 37 -2.78 -4.20 -21.00
N ASN A 38 -3.93 -4.12 -20.33
CA ASN A 38 -4.87 -5.23 -20.09
C ASN A 38 -4.41 -6.36 -19.14
N ASN A 39 -3.25 -6.24 -18.49
CA ASN A 39 -2.86 -7.12 -17.40
C ASN A 39 -3.26 -6.50 -16.06
N ILE A 40 -3.80 -7.33 -15.18
CA ILE A 40 -4.19 -6.98 -13.82
C ILE A 40 -3.23 -7.72 -12.88
N LEU A 41 -2.55 -6.98 -12.03
CA LEU A 41 -1.64 -7.52 -11.02
C LEU A 41 -2.12 -7.06 -9.64
N THR A 42 -2.26 -7.98 -8.71
CA THR A 42 -2.65 -7.66 -7.33
C THR A 42 -1.43 -7.76 -6.42
N GLY A 43 -1.28 -6.80 -5.51
CA GLY A 43 -0.19 -6.78 -4.53
C GLY A 43 -0.67 -6.27 -3.18
N THR A 44 0.18 -6.44 -2.17
CA THR A 44 -0.06 -5.94 -0.82
C THR A 44 1.14 -5.11 -0.36
N LEU A 45 0.88 -3.89 0.10
CA LEU A 45 1.87 -3.02 0.70
C LEU A 45 1.61 -2.97 2.21
N THR A 46 2.62 -3.29 3.03
CA THR A 46 2.52 -3.14 4.49
C THR A 46 3.29 -1.91 4.93
N LEU A 47 2.61 -1.00 5.62
CA LEU A 47 3.14 0.26 6.13
C LEU A 47 3.02 0.30 7.66
N GLY A 48 3.84 1.11 8.32
CA GLY A 48 3.59 1.47 9.71
C GLY A 48 2.32 2.33 9.83
N PHE A 49 1.58 2.20 10.93
CA PHE A 49 0.38 3.02 11.16
C PHE A 49 0.69 4.52 11.21
N ASP A 50 1.79 4.90 11.85
CA ASP A 50 2.20 6.30 11.92
C ASP A 50 2.55 6.86 10.52
N GLU A 51 3.23 6.07 9.70
CA GLU A 51 3.53 6.42 8.30
C GLU A 51 2.23 6.55 7.48
N TYR A 52 1.32 5.57 7.59
CA TYR A 52 0.05 5.59 6.87
C TYR A 52 -0.83 6.79 7.25
N LYS A 53 -0.89 7.15 8.53
CA LYS A 53 -1.66 8.29 9.06
C LYS A 53 -1.28 9.61 8.39
N GLU A 54 -0.01 9.78 8.04
CA GLU A 54 0.50 11.02 7.44
C GLU A 54 0.41 11.01 5.91
N LEU A 55 0.15 9.84 5.30
CA LEU A 55 0.02 9.71 3.86
C LEU A 55 -1.37 10.12 3.37
N ALA A 56 -1.41 11.14 2.51
CA ALA A 56 -2.56 11.40 1.64
C ALA A 56 -2.68 10.32 0.55
N TYR A 57 -3.83 10.26 -0.13
CA TYR A 57 -4.07 9.33 -1.25
C TYR A 57 -2.94 9.31 -2.30
N ASN A 58 -2.46 10.50 -2.71
CA ASN A 58 -1.34 10.62 -3.66
C ASN A 58 -0.01 10.12 -3.09
N GLY A 59 0.20 10.25 -1.77
CA GLY A 59 1.38 9.70 -1.10
C GLY A 59 1.34 8.17 -1.07
N LEU A 60 0.16 7.59 -0.83
CA LEU A 60 -0.02 6.14 -0.88
C LEU A 60 0.21 5.58 -2.29
N LEU A 61 -0.25 6.29 -3.32
CA LEU A 61 0.06 5.96 -4.72
C LEU A 61 1.56 5.98 -5.00
N ALA A 62 2.29 6.99 -4.52
CA ALA A 62 3.73 7.08 -4.68
C ALA A 62 4.45 5.90 -4.02
N LYS A 63 4.05 5.53 -2.79
CA LYS A 63 4.60 4.38 -2.07
C LYS A 63 4.37 3.05 -2.79
N VAL A 64 3.19 2.85 -3.38
CA VAL A 64 2.93 1.66 -4.20
C VAL A 64 3.80 1.66 -5.44
N LYS A 65 3.96 2.81 -6.13
CA LYS A 65 4.85 2.94 -7.30
C LYS A 65 6.31 2.63 -6.95
N GLU A 66 6.82 3.14 -5.84
CA GLU A 66 8.17 2.87 -5.34
C GLU A 66 8.35 1.39 -5.01
N HIS A 67 7.37 0.76 -4.37
CA HIS A 67 7.46 -0.64 -3.95
C HIS A 67 7.53 -1.62 -5.13
N VAL A 68 6.95 -1.27 -6.28
CA VAL A 68 6.85 -2.18 -7.43
C VAL A 68 7.94 -1.94 -8.48
N THR A 69 8.68 -0.82 -8.43
CA THR A 69 9.70 -0.42 -9.43
C THR A 69 11.09 -0.95 -9.10
#